data_AF-A0A517M8R6-F1
#
_entry.id   AF-A0A517M8R6-F1
#
_cell.length_a   1.000
_cell.length_b   1.000
_cell.length_c   1.000
_cell.angle_alpha   90.00
_cell.angle_beta   90.00
_cell.angle_gamma   90.00
#
_symmetry.space_group_name_H-M   'P 1'
#
loop_
_entity.id
_entity.type
_entity.pdbx_description
1 polymer ?
#
loop_
_entity_poly.entity_id
_entity_poly.type
_entity_poly.pdbx_seq_one_letter_code
_entity_poly.pdbx_strand_id
1 'polypeptide(L)'
;MKKILFILVIAACPIATGCATAPKSESWSAKLPWNKDKPPKPYPNPVKMAVTWTPDILVQPGRTPTRGFGGRVYFYNDHSQAVPVEGELTIHGFDEALATAQQSDGIKRFRFTAEQFTSHFSESDLGASYSIWIPWDAAGGDQKKLSLMSTFKTTGGKVVQSEAAMVLLPGRKVDLTAAKRPAVPAVRQVGHYLGGTETHQGLNANSAMQTTTIPLPSSFQQRLARMPEQTKPSARVATRLPAAQETSKPTPLPAP
;
A
#
# COMPACT_ATOMS: atom_id res chain seq x y z
N MET A 1 32.96 -13.54 -98.30
CA MET A 1 33.02 -15.01 -98.23
C MET A 1 32.30 -15.46 -96.96
N LYS A 2 31.28 -16.34 -97.08
CA LYS A 2 30.62 -17.19 -96.05
C LYS A 2 29.96 -16.45 -94.86
N LYS A 3 28.65 -16.52 -94.53
CA LYS A 3 27.40 -17.19 -94.97
C LYS A 3 26.28 -16.22 -94.49
N ILE A 4 25.35 -15.70 -95.29
CA ILE A 4 24.06 -16.25 -95.76
C ILE A 4 23.28 -17.09 -94.72
N LEU A 5 21.99 -16.76 -94.66
CA LEU A 5 20.80 -17.48 -94.15
C LEU A 5 20.31 -17.06 -92.75
N PHE A 6 19.09 -16.59 -92.50
CA PHE A 6 17.90 -16.18 -93.28
C PHE A 6 16.99 -15.47 -92.25
N ILE A 7 16.32 -14.35 -92.59
CA ILE A 7 14.85 -14.25 -92.77
C ILE A 7 14.07 -14.47 -91.45
N LEU A 8 13.10 -13.67 -91.01
CA LEU A 8 12.30 -12.54 -91.52
C LEU A 8 11.35 -12.30 -90.32
N VAL A 9 11.33 -11.10 -89.73
CA VAL A 9 10.32 -10.05 -89.99
C VAL A 9 9.12 -10.10 -89.04
N ILE A 10 8.71 -8.89 -88.60
CA ILE A 10 7.41 -8.52 -88.02
C ILE A 10 7.18 -9.05 -86.59
N ALA A 11 6.71 -8.31 -85.59
CA ALA A 11 5.97 -7.05 -85.53
C ALA A 11 6.26 -6.36 -84.19
N ALA A 12 6.06 -5.04 -84.16
CA ALA A 12 5.93 -4.28 -82.93
C ALA A 12 4.74 -4.77 -82.08
N CYS A 13 4.94 -4.96 -80.78
CA CYS A 13 3.88 -5.02 -79.77
C CYS A 13 4.42 -4.49 -78.43
N PRO A 14 3.91 -3.36 -77.90
CA PRO A 14 4.29 -2.84 -76.59
C PRO A 14 3.34 -3.41 -75.54
N ILE A 15 3.82 -4.15 -74.53
CA ILE A 15 2.99 -4.56 -73.40
C ILE A 15 3.81 -4.52 -72.11
N ALA A 16 3.21 -3.86 -71.11
CA ALA A 16 3.72 -3.55 -69.79
C ALA A 16 4.38 -4.72 -69.06
N THR A 17 5.57 -4.47 -68.49
CA THR A 17 6.15 -5.27 -67.40
C THR A 17 5.38 -4.99 -66.11
N GLY A 18 4.18 -5.57 -66.00
CA GLY A 18 3.54 -5.80 -64.71
C GLY A 18 4.27 -6.93 -63.99
N CYS A 19 4.99 -6.59 -62.93
CA CYS A 19 5.59 -7.55 -62.01
C CYS A 19 4.45 -8.27 -61.27
N ALA A 20 4.01 -9.43 -61.76
CA ALA A 20 3.02 -10.26 -61.08
C ALA A 20 3.67 -10.85 -59.82
N THR A 21 3.33 -10.28 -58.66
CA THR A 21 3.57 -10.90 -57.35
C THR A 21 2.85 -12.24 -57.32
N ALA A 22 3.61 -13.32 -57.16
CA ALA A 22 3.05 -14.66 -56.94
C ALA A 22 2.12 -14.65 -55.71
N PRO A 23 0.88 -15.12 -55.80
CA PRO A 23 0.05 -15.30 -54.61
C PRO A 23 0.66 -16.41 -53.77
N LYS A 24 1.16 -16.07 -52.58
CA LYS A 24 1.44 -17.05 -51.54
C LYS A 24 0.13 -17.80 -51.26
N SER A 25 0.15 -19.10 -51.54
CA SER A 25 -0.90 -20.04 -51.16
C SER A 25 -1.02 -20.08 -49.64
N GLU A 26 -1.92 -19.27 -49.11
CA GLU A 26 -2.52 -19.54 -47.82
C GLU A 26 -3.42 -20.78 -47.93
N SER A 27 -3.60 -21.48 -46.81
CA SER A 27 -4.62 -22.53 -46.59
C SER A 27 -4.28 -23.97 -47.04
N TRP A 28 -3.18 -24.53 -46.52
CA TRP A 28 -3.15 -25.98 -46.27
C TRP A 28 -2.80 -26.35 -44.81
N SER A 29 -2.07 -25.47 -44.10
CA SER A 29 -1.70 -25.64 -42.69
C SER A 29 -2.75 -25.14 -41.67
N ALA A 30 -3.84 -24.51 -42.12
CA ALA A 30 -4.89 -23.96 -41.25
C ALA A 30 -5.93 -25.00 -40.76
N LYS A 31 -5.82 -26.29 -41.15
CA LYS A 31 -6.80 -27.35 -40.82
C LYS A 31 -6.36 -28.32 -39.72
N LEU A 32 -5.28 -28.02 -39.00
CA LEU A 32 -4.83 -28.86 -37.89
C LEU A 32 -5.42 -28.32 -36.55
N PRO A 33 -6.21 -29.12 -35.78
CA PRO A 33 -6.79 -28.77 -34.47
C PRO A 33 -5.80 -28.49 -33.30
N TRP A 34 -4.52 -28.32 -33.59
CA TRP A 34 -3.38 -28.30 -32.65
C TRP A 34 -2.79 -26.90 -32.55
N ASN A 35 -3.16 -26.01 -33.47
CA ASN A 35 -2.63 -24.65 -33.53
C ASN A 35 -3.52 -23.72 -32.68
N LYS A 36 -3.32 -23.77 -31.36
CA LYS A 36 -3.94 -22.84 -30.40
C LYS A 36 -3.03 -21.64 -30.11
N ASP A 37 -2.14 -21.29 -31.03
CA ASP A 37 -1.40 -20.03 -30.97
C ASP A 37 -2.34 -18.89 -31.39
N LYS A 38 -3.31 -18.60 -30.51
CA LYS A 38 -4.05 -17.35 -30.58
C LYS A 38 -3.01 -16.24 -30.42
N PRO A 39 -2.94 -15.25 -31.32
CA PRO A 39 -2.03 -14.13 -31.14
C PRO A 39 -2.29 -13.52 -29.74
N PRO A 40 -1.23 -13.13 -29.01
CA PRO A 40 -1.39 -12.57 -27.67
C PRO A 40 -2.40 -11.42 -27.75
N LYS A 41 -3.47 -11.52 -26.97
CA LYS A 41 -4.50 -10.49 -26.94
C LYS A 41 -3.81 -9.17 -26.56
N PRO A 42 -3.96 -8.10 -27.35
CA PRO A 42 -3.43 -6.79 -26.98
C PRO A 42 -3.88 -6.43 -25.57
N TYR A 43 -2.95 -5.92 -24.75
CA TYR A 43 -3.29 -5.51 -23.39
C TYR A 43 -4.44 -4.50 -23.42
N PRO A 44 -5.49 -4.69 -22.59
CA PRO A 44 -6.58 -3.72 -22.52
C PRO A 44 -6.06 -2.37 -22.06
N ASN A 45 -6.58 -1.28 -22.62
CA ASN A 45 -6.23 0.05 -22.15
C ASN A 45 -6.84 0.29 -20.77
N PRO A 46 -6.02 0.50 -19.72
CA PRO A 46 -6.54 0.78 -18.39
C PRO A 46 -7.18 2.16 -18.35
N VAL A 47 -8.22 2.31 -17.52
CA VAL A 47 -8.96 3.57 -17.34
C VAL A 47 -8.79 4.07 -15.92
N LYS A 48 -8.69 3.15 -14.95
CA LYS A 48 -8.47 3.47 -13.53
C LYS A 48 -7.29 2.68 -12.99
N MET A 49 -6.57 3.30 -12.06
CA MET A 49 -5.48 2.67 -11.31
C MET A 49 -5.78 2.80 -9.82
N ALA A 50 -5.78 1.68 -9.11
CA ALA A 50 -5.88 1.64 -7.66
C ALA A 50 -4.55 1.14 -7.08
N VAL A 51 -4.05 1.84 -6.06
CA VAL A 51 -2.79 1.48 -5.41
C VAL A 51 -3.00 1.49 -3.91
N THR A 52 -2.55 0.42 -3.26
CA THR A 52 -2.48 0.34 -1.79
C THR A 52 -1.02 0.36 -1.37
N TRP A 53 -0.70 1.16 -0.36
CA TRP A 53 0.65 1.31 0.17
C TRP A 53 0.70 0.88 1.63
N THR A 54 1.70 0.07 1.96
CA THR A 54 1.97 -0.39 3.32
C THR A 54 3.41 -0.04 3.68
N PRO A 55 3.68 0.62 4.83
CA PRO A 55 5.04 0.89 5.26
C PRO A 55 5.77 -0.43 5.59
N ASP A 56 7.01 -0.55 5.15
CA ASP A 56 7.84 -1.75 5.35
C ASP A 56 9.32 -1.38 5.58
N ILE A 57 10.08 -2.31 6.16
CA ILE A 57 11.52 -2.19 6.43
C ILE A 57 12.26 -3.38 5.82
N LEU A 58 13.08 -3.08 4.82
CA LEU A 58 14.00 -4.04 4.21
C LEU A 58 15.28 -4.18 5.04
N VAL A 59 15.48 -5.36 5.59
CA VAL A 59 16.71 -5.74 6.30
C VAL A 59 17.51 -6.70 5.42
N GLN A 60 18.74 -6.32 5.08
CA GLN A 60 19.68 -7.17 4.34
C GLN A 60 20.97 -7.33 5.14
N PRO A 61 21.54 -8.54 5.27
CA PRO A 61 22.80 -8.75 5.97
C PRO A 61 23.90 -7.83 5.43
N GLY A 62 24.62 -7.15 6.33
CA GLY A 62 25.71 -6.25 5.96
C GLY A 62 25.29 -4.92 5.32
N ARG A 63 23.99 -4.60 5.25
CA ARG A 63 23.49 -3.30 4.79
C ARG A 63 22.68 -2.61 5.86
N THR A 64 22.67 -1.27 5.83
CA THR A 64 21.80 -0.48 6.69
C THR A 64 20.34 -0.82 6.39
N PRO A 65 19.54 -1.21 7.39
CA PRO A 65 18.11 -1.42 7.19
C PRO A 65 17.47 -0.18 6.54
N THR A 66 16.67 -0.39 5.50
CA THR A 66 16.07 0.68 4.71
C THR A 66 14.57 0.56 4.80
N ARG A 67 13.89 1.67 5.06
CA ARG A 67 12.44 1.71 5.15
C ARG A 67 11.82 2.36 3.92
N GLY A 68 10.56 2.07 3.68
CA GLY A 68 9.75 2.71 2.65
C GLY A 68 8.37 2.06 2.54
N PHE A 69 7.85 1.87 1.32
CA PHE A 69 6.50 1.36 1.08
C PHE A 69 6.41 0.19 0.12
N GLY A 70 5.86 -0.93 0.60
CA GLY A 70 5.32 -1.98 -0.25
C GLY A 70 4.01 -1.52 -0.89
N GLY A 71 3.92 -1.63 -2.21
CA GLY A 71 2.77 -1.19 -3.01
C GLY A 71 2.13 -2.35 -3.74
N ARG A 72 0.79 -2.41 -3.71
CA ARG A 72 0.00 -3.29 -4.60
C ARG A 72 -0.83 -2.46 -5.56
N VAL A 73 -0.59 -2.66 -6.86
CA VAL A 73 -1.19 -1.89 -7.94
C VAL A 73 -2.15 -2.77 -8.73
N TYR A 74 -3.35 -2.24 -8.98
CA TYR A 74 -4.35 -2.83 -9.86
C TYR A 74 -4.78 -1.84 -10.92
N PHE A 75 -5.05 -2.35 -12.12
CA PHE A 75 -5.55 -1.57 -13.23
C PHE A 75 -6.91 -2.09 -13.64
N TYR A 76 -7.86 -1.18 -13.82
CA TYR A 76 -9.22 -1.52 -14.21
C TYR A 76 -9.56 -0.96 -15.58
N ASN A 77 -10.25 -1.76 -16.38
CA ASN A 77 -10.87 -1.33 -17.64
C ASN A 77 -12.20 -0.60 -17.38
N ASP A 78 -12.89 -0.18 -18.44
CA ASP A 78 -14.21 0.48 -18.35
C ASP A 78 -15.28 -0.40 -17.67
N HIS A 79 -15.12 -1.72 -17.72
CA HIS A 79 -16.00 -2.70 -17.09
C HIS A 79 -15.61 -3.01 -15.63
N SER A 80 -14.70 -2.24 -15.03
CA SER A 80 -14.20 -2.44 -13.66
C SER A 80 -13.56 -3.81 -13.41
N GLN A 81 -13.01 -4.44 -14.45
CA GLN A 81 -12.28 -5.71 -14.34
C GLN A 81 -10.78 -5.44 -14.23
N ALA A 82 -10.10 -6.15 -13.34
CA ALA A 82 -8.65 -6.08 -13.21
C ALA A 82 -7.98 -6.65 -14.47
N VAL A 83 -7.17 -5.84 -15.15
CA VAL A 83 -6.53 -6.20 -16.41
C VAL A 83 -5.00 -6.11 -16.29
N PRO A 84 -4.25 -7.04 -16.90
CA PRO A 84 -2.83 -6.89 -17.03
C PRO A 84 -2.52 -5.75 -18.02
N VAL A 85 -1.46 -5.01 -17.76
CA VAL A 85 -1.01 -3.86 -18.52
C VAL A 85 0.50 -3.90 -18.75
N GLU A 86 0.93 -3.17 -19.76
CA GLU A 86 2.34 -2.94 -20.06
C GLU A 86 2.60 -1.44 -20.21
N GLY A 87 3.64 -0.95 -19.54
CA GLY A 87 3.96 0.48 -19.53
C GLY A 87 4.87 0.89 -18.38
N GLU A 88 5.15 2.18 -18.32
CA GLU A 88 6.04 2.78 -17.31
C GLU A 88 5.23 3.24 -16.09
N LEU A 89 5.71 2.93 -14.89
CA LEU A 89 5.14 3.43 -13.65
C LEU A 89 6.09 4.43 -12.99
N THR A 90 5.60 5.63 -12.71
CA THR A 90 6.30 6.63 -11.89
C THR A 90 5.54 6.87 -10.60
N ILE A 91 6.22 6.73 -9.46
CA ILE A 91 5.68 7.08 -8.13
C ILE A 91 6.30 8.38 -7.67
N HIS A 92 5.45 9.31 -7.27
CA HIS A 92 5.79 10.58 -6.68
C HIS A 92 5.46 10.53 -5.20
N GLY A 93 6.46 10.75 -4.35
CA GLY A 93 6.27 10.89 -2.91
C GLY A 93 6.56 12.30 -2.46
N PHE A 94 5.63 12.88 -1.70
CA PHE A 94 5.71 14.21 -1.13
C PHE A 94 5.83 14.09 0.39
N ASP A 95 6.87 14.68 0.98
CA ASP A 95 6.99 14.79 2.44
C ASP A 95 6.23 16.03 2.94
N GLU A 96 5.17 15.81 3.73
CA GLU A 96 4.29 16.88 4.22
C GLU A 96 5.04 17.87 5.11
N ALA A 97 6.10 17.43 5.82
CA ALA A 97 6.90 18.33 6.65
C ALA A 97 7.77 19.29 5.81
N LEU A 98 8.08 18.92 4.57
CA LEU A 98 8.91 19.71 3.66
C LEU A 98 8.08 20.43 2.58
N ALA A 99 6.77 20.19 2.51
CA ALA A 99 5.89 20.76 1.49
C ALA A 99 5.83 22.30 1.52
N THR A 100 6.16 22.94 2.65
CA THR A 100 6.20 24.40 2.81
C THR A 100 7.55 25.02 2.43
N ALA A 101 8.63 24.23 2.43
CA ALA A 101 9.92 24.65 1.88
C ALA A 101 9.90 24.44 0.36
N GLN A 102 10.71 25.19 -0.39
CA GLN A 102 10.81 25.15 -1.86
C GLN A 102 10.40 23.78 -2.44
N GLN A 103 9.30 23.77 -3.20
CA GLN A 103 8.50 22.59 -3.53
C GLN A 103 9.26 21.46 -4.26
N SER A 104 10.51 21.69 -4.67
CA SER A 104 11.41 20.70 -5.26
C SER A 104 12.04 19.75 -4.25
N ASP A 105 12.36 20.21 -3.04
CA ASP A 105 13.25 19.46 -2.13
C ASP A 105 12.51 18.34 -1.37
N GLY A 106 11.17 18.44 -1.30
CA GLY A 106 10.30 17.46 -0.65
C GLY A 106 9.78 16.35 -1.56
N ILE A 107 10.13 16.34 -2.87
CA ILE A 107 9.58 15.40 -3.85
C ILE A 107 10.59 14.31 -4.19
N LYS A 108 10.26 13.06 -3.87
CA LYS A 108 11.00 11.88 -4.36
C LYS A 108 10.25 11.22 -5.52
N ARG A 109 11.00 10.81 -6.55
CA ARG A 109 10.45 10.16 -7.74
C ARG A 109 11.10 8.79 -7.95
N PHE A 110 10.28 7.77 -8.09
CA PHE A 110 10.71 6.40 -8.40
C PHE A 110 10.10 6.00 -9.74
N ARG A 111 10.94 5.55 -10.68
CA ARG A 111 10.52 5.20 -12.04
C ARG A 111 10.83 3.74 -12.32
N PHE A 112 9.82 3.00 -12.74
CA PHE A 112 9.90 1.61 -13.16
C PHE A 112 9.67 1.54 -14.67
N THR A 113 10.63 0.97 -15.40
CA THR A 113 10.48 0.75 -16.85
C THR A 113 9.41 -0.30 -17.13
N ALA A 114 8.94 -0.40 -18.38
CA ALA A 114 7.92 -1.39 -18.76
C ALA A 114 8.34 -2.83 -18.43
N GLU A 115 9.59 -3.18 -18.70
CA GLU A 115 10.16 -4.49 -18.41
C GLU A 115 10.23 -4.76 -16.90
N GLN A 116 10.75 -3.78 -16.13
CA GLN A 116 10.84 -3.89 -14.68
C GLN A 116 9.46 -4.03 -14.05
N PHE A 117 8.51 -3.19 -14.46
CA PHE A 117 7.17 -3.21 -13.90
C PHE A 117 6.43 -4.51 -14.21
N THR A 118 6.57 -5.04 -15.43
CA THR A 118 5.95 -6.32 -15.82
C THR A 118 6.51 -7.49 -15.01
N SER A 119 7.78 -7.45 -14.59
CA SER A 119 8.38 -8.48 -13.73
C SER A 119 7.74 -8.57 -12.33
N HIS A 120 7.07 -7.50 -11.89
CA HIS A 120 6.35 -7.45 -10.62
C HIS A 120 4.92 -7.99 -10.71
N PHE A 121 4.51 -8.52 -11.86
CA PHE A 121 3.17 -9.08 -12.08
C PHE A 121 2.92 -10.34 -11.23
N SER A 122 1.74 -10.40 -10.63
CA SER A 122 1.22 -11.57 -9.93
C SER A 122 -0.29 -11.64 -10.09
N GLU A 123 -0.80 -12.84 -10.33
CA GLU A 123 -2.24 -13.09 -10.30
C GLU A 123 -2.74 -13.18 -8.85
N SER A 124 -3.92 -12.65 -8.59
CA SER A 124 -4.54 -12.63 -7.26
C SER A 124 -6.03 -12.86 -7.36
N ASP A 125 -6.70 -13.07 -6.23
CA ASP A 125 -8.16 -13.29 -6.19
C ASP A 125 -8.96 -12.11 -6.77
N LEU A 126 -8.41 -10.90 -6.72
CA LEU A 126 -8.99 -9.68 -7.32
C LEU A 126 -8.59 -9.49 -8.80
N GLY A 127 -7.80 -10.40 -9.35
CA GLY A 127 -7.27 -10.39 -10.71
C GLY A 127 -5.81 -9.94 -10.81
N ALA A 128 -5.45 -9.43 -11.99
CA ALA A 128 -4.11 -8.96 -12.33
C ALA A 128 -3.60 -7.88 -11.36
N SER A 129 -2.46 -8.13 -10.72
CA SER A 129 -1.87 -7.22 -9.72
C SER A 129 -0.36 -7.10 -9.88
N TYR A 130 0.20 -5.99 -9.42
CA TYR A 130 1.65 -5.74 -9.44
C TYR A 130 2.14 -5.40 -8.04
N SER A 131 3.21 -6.06 -7.60
CA SER A 131 3.77 -5.90 -6.25
C SER A 131 5.13 -5.21 -6.32
N ILE A 132 5.22 -3.99 -5.80
CA ILE A 132 6.41 -3.15 -5.90
C ILE A 132 6.90 -2.69 -4.53
N TRP A 133 8.17 -2.34 -4.44
CA TRP A 133 8.82 -1.84 -3.23
C TRP A 133 9.66 -0.60 -3.58
N ILE A 134 9.35 0.57 -3.02
CA ILE A 134 10.10 1.82 -3.13
C ILE A 134 10.87 2.28 -1.86
N PRO A 135 12.22 2.32 -1.88
CA PRO A 135 13.04 2.79 -0.75
C PRO A 135 12.92 4.29 -0.48
N TRP A 136 12.72 4.65 0.79
CA TRP A 136 12.55 6.04 1.22
C TRP A 136 13.79 6.60 1.91
N ASP A 137 14.16 6.03 3.07
CA ASP A 137 15.29 6.44 3.91
C ASP A 137 15.79 5.28 4.79
N ALA A 138 16.89 5.49 5.51
CA ALA A 138 17.42 4.51 6.45
C ALA A 138 16.47 4.31 7.65
N ALA A 139 16.37 3.10 8.15
CA ALA A 139 15.55 2.79 9.31
C ALA A 139 16.06 3.51 10.57
N GLY A 140 15.14 3.92 11.44
CA GLY A 140 15.47 4.61 12.70
C GLY A 140 15.50 6.13 12.62
N GLY A 141 15.25 6.73 11.45
CA GLY A 141 15.01 8.17 11.31
C GLY A 141 13.66 8.61 11.90
N ASP A 142 13.33 9.87 11.68
CA ASP A 142 12.11 10.50 12.19
C ASP A 142 10.84 9.94 11.54
N GLN A 143 9.72 10.07 12.24
CA GLN A 143 8.40 9.75 11.70
C GLN A 143 8.06 10.75 10.59
N LYS A 144 7.58 10.24 9.45
CA LYS A 144 7.23 11.06 8.29
C LYS A 144 5.81 10.75 7.82
N LYS A 145 5.05 11.79 7.54
CA LYS A 145 3.74 11.69 6.88
C LYS A 145 3.95 12.04 5.41
N LEU A 146 3.69 11.08 4.54
CA LEU A 146 3.95 11.20 3.12
C LEU A 146 2.66 11.08 2.31
N SER A 147 2.59 11.83 1.22
CA SER A 147 1.57 11.65 0.18
C SER A 147 2.20 10.95 -1.02
N LEU A 148 1.68 9.77 -1.39
CA LEU A 148 2.17 8.97 -2.51
C LEU A 148 1.15 9.00 -3.65
N MET A 149 1.59 9.40 -4.83
CA MET A 149 0.79 9.41 -6.05
C MET A 149 1.51 8.64 -7.15
N SER A 150 0.80 7.71 -7.79
CA SER A 150 1.35 6.92 -8.88
C SER A 150 0.81 7.43 -10.22
N THR A 151 1.68 7.49 -11.21
CA THR A 151 1.34 7.83 -12.60
C THR A 151 1.84 6.71 -13.49
N PHE A 152 0.93 6.09 -14.24
CA PHE A 152 1.23 5.03 -15.19
C PHE A 152 1.07 5.54 -16.61
N LYS A 153 2.02 5.21 -17.48
CA LYS A 153 1.98 5.53 -18.90
C LYS A 153 2.01 4.23 -19.70
N THR A 154 0.94 3.96 -20.44
CA THR A 154 0.87 2.78 -21.32
C THR A 154 1.85 2.91 -22.49
N THR A 155 2.18 1.79 -23.13
CA THR A 155 2.94 1.77 -24.39
C THR A 155 2.27 2.58 -25.51
N GLY A 156 0.93 2.62 -25.51
CA GLY A 156 0.13 3.49 -26.40
C GLY A 156 0.09 4.97 -26.02
N GLY A 157 0.82 5.39 -24.98
CA GLY A 157 0.94 6.80 -24.57
C GLY A 157 -0.19 7.33 -23.68
N LYS A 158 -1.18 6.51 -23.33
CA LYS A 158 -2.25 6.90 -22.41
C LYS A 158 -1.70 6.98 -20.98
N VAL A 159 -2.02 8.05 -20.27
CA VAL A 159 -1.61 8.25 -18.89
C VAL A 159 -2.79 8.00 -17.95
N VAL A 160 -2.57 7.22 -16.90
CA VAL A 160 -3.53 6.93 -15.84
C VAL A 160 -2.88 7.25 -14.50
N GLN A 161 -3.57 8.00 -13.65
CA GLN A 161 -3.07 8.38 -12.33
C GLN A 161 -3.89 7.71 -11.24
N SER A 162 -3.24 7.40 -10.11
CA SER A 162 -3.92 6.96 -8.90
C SER A 162 -4.35 8.16 -8.08
N GLU A 163 -5.29 7.93 -7.18
CA GLU A 163 -5.50 8.85 -6.06
C GLU A 163 -4.23 8.94 -5.20
N ALA A 164 -4.06 10.08 -4.54
CA ALA A 164 -2.96 10.29 -3.61
C ALA A 164 -3.26 9.60 -2.28
N ALA A 165 -2.37 8.71 -1.85
CA ALA A 165 -2.49 7.99 -0.60
C ALA A 165 -1.61 8.64 0.47
N MET A 166 -2.20 9.00 1.61
CA MET A 166 -1.43 9.45 2.77
C MET A 166 -0.97 8.25 3.59
N VAL A 167 0.33 8.10 3.78
CA VAL A 167 0.94 6.99 4.52
C VAL A 167 1.92 7.53 5.54
N LEU A 168 1.94 6.90 6.72
CA LEU A 168 2.84 7.24 7.81
C LEU A 168 4.02 6.26 7.81
N LEU A 169 5.23 6.79 7.67
CA LEU A 169 6.45 6.01 7.85
C LEU A 169 6.83 6.04 9.34
N PRO A 170 6.92 4.88 10.02
CA PRO A 170 7.24 4.85 11.43
C PRO A 170 8.67 5.30 11.69
N GLY A 171 8.85 6.03 12.78
CA GLY A 171 10.12 6.61 13.19
C GLY A 171 10.02 7.31 14.52
N ARG A 172 11.10 8.01 14.90
CA ARG A 172 11.12 8.82 16.12
C ARG A 172 10.13 9.98 15.96
N LYS A 173 9.27 10.18 16.95
CA LYS A 173 8.37 11.33 16.96
C LYS A 173 9.20 12.57 17.26
N VAL A 174 9.41 13.43 16.26
CA VAL A 174 10.02 14.74 16.49
C VAL A 174 8.92 15.65 17.01
N ASP A 175 8.98 15.94 18.30
CA ASP A 175 8.05 16.88 18.92
C ASP A 175 8.47 18.31 18.54
N LEU A 176 7.98 18.80 17.40
CA LEU A 176 8.29 20.14 16.88
C LEU A 176 7.89 21.26 17.86
N THR A 177 7.04 20.96 18.85
CA THR A 177 6.65 21.86 19.95
C THR A 177 7.72 22.02 21.03
N ALA A 178 8.66 21.07 21.17
CA ALA A 178 9.75 21.18 22.14
C ALA A 178 10.80 22.24 21.71
N ALA A 179 10.99 22.44 20.40
CA ALA A 179 11.92 23.43 19.86
C ALA A 179 11.42 24.88 19.96
N LYS A 180 10.14 25.10 20.31
CA LYS A 180 9.54 26.43 20.49
C LYS A 180 9.23 26.75 21.96
N ARG A 181 9.83 26.03 22.91
CA ARG A 181 9.85 26.48 24.30
C ARG A 181 10.97 27.50 24.46
N PRO A 182 10.69 28.78 24.80
CA PRO A 182 11.76 29.65 25.27
C PRO A 182 12.43 28.96 26.46
N ALA A 183 13.77 28.99 26.50
CA ALA A 183 14.55 28.48 27.62
C ALA A 183 14.15 29.26 28.87
N VAL A 184 13.17 28.77 29.61
CA VAL A 184 12.93 29.22 30.98
C VAL A 184 14.13 28.72 31.77
N PRO A 185 14.92 29.60 32.41
CA PRO A 185 16.06 29.14 33.20
C PRO A 185 15.54 28.15 34.24
N ALA A 186 16.18 26.98 34.29
CA ALA A 186 15.85 25.95 35.25
C ALA A 186 16.02 26.53 36.66
N VAL A 187 14.91 26.86 37.31
CA VAL A 187 14.90 27.07 38.76
C VAL A 187 15.24 25.72 39.37
N ARG A 188 16.49 25.59 39.78
CA ARG A 188 17.07 24.42 40.42
C ARG A 188 16.38 24.26 41.79
N GLN A 189 15.31 23.48 41.84
CA GLN A 189 14.73 23.07 43.12
C GLN A 189 15.72 22.10 43.79
N VAL A 190 16.40 22.60 44.82
CA VAL A 190 17.25 21.80 45.69
C VAL A 190 16.32 21.04 46.64
N GLY A 191 16.07 19.77 46.34
CA GLY A 191 15.47 18.84 47.29
C GLY A 191 16.52 18.42 48.31
N HIS A 192 16.31 18.78 49.58
CA HIS A 192 17.07 18.27 50.70
C HIS A 192 16.72 16.79 50.90
N TYR A 193 17.59 15.87 50.50
CA TYR A 193 17.50 14.48 50.93
C TYR A 193 18.23 14.37 52.28
N LEU A 194 17.47 14.16 53.36
CA LEU A 194 18.03 13.58 54.59
C LEU A 194 18.38 12.13 54.27
N GLY A 195 19.67 11.84 54.17
CA GLY A 195 20.21 10.51 53.95
C GLY A 195 19.86 9.59 55.12
N GLY A 196 19.02 8.59 54.84
CA GLY A 196 18.97 7.35 55.61
C GLY A 196 19.97 6.37 54.99
N THR A 197 21.05 6.10 55.72
CA THR A 197 22.00 5.04 55.40
C THR A 197 21.40 3.70 55.78
N GLU A 198 21.12 2.82 54.81
CA GLU A 198 20.97 1.40 55.08
C GLU A 198 21.89 0.60 54.17
N THR A 199 22.89 0.02 54.84
CA THR A 199 23.92 -0.89 54.37
C THR A 199 23.29 -2.19 53.85
N HIS A 200 23.52 -2.52 52.58
CA HIS A 200 23.22 -3.86 52.05
C HIS A 200 24.51 -4.66 51.88
N GLN A 201 24.73 -5.60 52.80
CA GLN A 201 25.67 -6.70 52.65
C GLN A 201 24.91 -7.98 53.01
N GLY A 202 24.68 -8.85 52.02
CA GLY A 202 24.01 -10.14 52.25
C GLY A 202 23.35 -10.70 51.00
N LEU A 203 24.12 -11.48 50.24
CA LEU A 203 23.61 -12.41 49.23
C LEU A 203 22.80 -13.49 49.94
N ASN A 204 21.52 -13.66 49.58
CA ASN A 204 20.84 -14.95 49.69
C ASN A 204 19.65 -15.02 48.73
N ALA A 205 19.70 -16.05 47.88
CA ALA A 205 18.65 -16.44 46.97
C ALA A 205 17.54 -17.15 47.75
N ASN A 206 16.30 -16.64 47.63
CA ASN A 206 15.06 -17.42 47.63
C ASN A 206 13.93 -16.55 47.11
N SER A 207 13.20 -17.09 46.14
CA SER A 207 12.08 -16.46 45.44
C SER A 207 11.00 -16.00 46.41
N ALA A 208 10.82 -14.68 46.50
CA ALA A 208 9.68 -14.04 47.16
C ALA A 208 8.98 -13.15 46.14
N MET A 209 7.65 -13.25 46.09
CA MET A 209 6.76 -12.50 45.22
C MET A 209 7.03 -11.00 45.36
N GLN A 210 7.57 -10.36 44.32
CA GLN A 210 7.82 -8.92 44.34
C GLN A 210 6.50 -8.18 44.12
N THR A 211 5.87 -7.73 45.21
CA THR A 211 4.74 -6.81 45.14
C THR A 211 5.24 -5.46 44.63
N THR A 212 4.92 -5.14 43.38
CA THR A 212 5.19 -3.81 42.82
C THR A 212 4.15 -2.82 43.34
N THR A 213 4.57 -1.94 44.25
CA THR A 213 3.72 -0.83 44.69
C THR A 213 3.84 0.30 43.68
N ILE A 214 2.73 0.67 43.03
CA ILE A 214 2.69 1.80 42.11
C ILE A 214 2.55 3.08 42.96
N PRO A 215 3.52 4.00 42.95
CA PRO A 215 3.38 5.27 43.66
C PRO A 215 2.30 6.10 42.97
N LEU A 216 1.21 6.37 43.69
CA LEU A 216 0.13 7.20 43.19
C LEU A 216 0.51 8.69 43.32
N PRO A 217 0.34 9.51 42.26
CA PRO A 217 0.52 10.95 42.37
C PRO A 217 -0.52 11.56 43.30
N SER A 218 -0.16 12.61 44.03
CA SER A 218 -0.97 13.28 45.05
C SER A 218 -2.34 13.76 44.54
N SER A 219 -2.43 14.12 43.26
CA SER A 219 -3.71 14.47 42.61
C SER A 219 -4.70 13.32 42.52
N PHE A 220 -4.22 12.07 42.45
CA PHE A 220 -5.04 10.87 42.45
C PHE A 220 -5.56 10.52 43.86
N GLN A 221 -4.73 10.71 44.88
CA GLN A 221 -5.13 10.54 46.28
C GLN A 221 -6.24 11.52 46.69
N GLN A 222 -6.14 12.79 46.26
CA GLN A 222 -7.20 13.78 46.51
C GLN A 222 -8.52 13.43 45.81
N ARG A 223 -8.47 12.73 44.67
CA ARG A 223 -9.68 12.29 43.96
C ARG A 223 -10.34 11.09 44.65
N LEU A 224 -9.56 10.13 45.14
CA LEU A 224 -10.06 9.01 45.94
C LEU A 224 -10.70 9.49 47.26
N ALA A 225 -10.08 10.45 47.94
CA ALA A 225 -10.62 11.04 49.17
C ALA A 225 -11.92 11.84 48.97
N ARG A 226 -12.28 12.17 47.72
CA ARG A 226 -13.50 12.90 47.35
C ARG A 226 -14.59 12.02 46.75
N MET A 227 -14.38 10.70 46.67
CA MET A 227 -15.44 9.78 46.27
C MET A 227 -16.50 9.71 47.39
N PRO A 228 -17.78 9.99 47.10
CA PRO A 228 -18.84 9.76 48.06
C PRO A 228 -18.99 8.25 48.30
N GLU A 229 -19.01 7.87 49.57
CA GLU A 229 -19.18 6.50 50.05
C GLU A 229 -20.57 5.98 49.64
N GLN A 230 -20.62 5.09 48.65
CA GLN A 230 -21.85 4.40 48.29
C GLN A 230 -22.24 3.45 49.43
N THR A 231 -23.33 3.83 50.09
CA THR A 231 -24.03 3.12 51.17
C THR A 231 -24.27 1.63 50.89
N LYS A 232 -24.07 0.84 51.95
CA LYS A 232 -24.27 -0.62 52.10
C LYS A 232 -25.54 -1.18 51.44
N PRO A 233 -25.51 -2.46 51.00
CA PRO A 233 -26.70 -3.20 50.57
C PRO A 233 -27.49 -3.70 51.79
N SER A 234 -28.77 -3.32 51.91
CA SER A 234 -29.70 -3.95 52.84
C SER A 234 -30.40 -5.13 52.16
N ALA A 235 -30.25 -6.30 52.76
CA ALA A 235 -30.78 -7.57 52.28
C ALA A 235 -32.26 -7.78 52.64
N ARG A 236 -32.96 -8.44 51.70
CA ARG A 236 -34.12 -9.34 51.86
C ARG A 236 -35.43 -8.80 52.43
N VAL A 237 -36.48 -8.84 51.58
CA VAL A 237 -37.75 -9.48 51.93
C VAL A 237 -38.13 -10.43 50.80
N ALA A 238 -38.28 -11.71 51.15
CA ALA A 238 -38.81 -12.76 50.27
C ALA A 238 -40.33 -12.88 50.43
N THR A 239 -40.94 -13.62 49.50
CA THR A 239 -42.33 -14.14 49.47
C THR A 239 -43.37 -13.10 49.04
N ARG A 240 -44.19 -13.29 48.00
CA ARG A 240 -44.99 -14.47 47.60
C ARG A 240 -45.36 -14.47 46.10
N LEU A 241 -45.35 -15.65 45.47
CA LEU A 241 -46.15 -15.96 44.27
C LEU A 241 -47.64 -16.09 44.67
N PRO A 242 -48.59 -15.81 43.77
CA PRO A 242 -49.27 -16.94 43.13
C PRO A 242 -49.62 -16.75 41.63
N ALA A 243 -49.55 -17.90 40.95
CA ALA A 243 -50.45 -18.43 39.91
C ALA A 243 -50.89 -17.58 38.70
N ALA A 244 -50.40 -18.03 37.52
CA ALA A 244 -51.14 -18.40 36.30
C ALA A 244 -52.26 -17.47 35.76
N GLN A 245 -52.10 -17.02 34.51
CA GLN A 245 -52.96 -17.49 33.42
C GLN A 245 -52.37 -17.21 32.03
N GLU A 246 -52.39 -18.28 31.24
CA GLU A 246 -52.05 -18.41 29.83
C GLU A 246 -53.36 -18.27 29.03
N THR A 247 -53.43 -17.41 28.00
CA THR A 247 -54.35 -17.58 26.84
C THR A 247 -54.04 -16.56 25.72
N SER A 248 -53.65 -17.10 24.53
CA SER A 248 -54.15 -16.80 23.15
C SER A 248 -54.28 -15.33 22.67
N LYS A 249 -53.95 -14.88 21.44
CA LYS A 249 -53.89 -15.42 20.06
C LYS A 249 -53.36 -14.28 19.13
N PRO A 250 -52.82 -14.53 17.92
CA PRO A 250 -52.22 -13.49 17.07
C PRO A 250 -53.24 -12.75 16.17
N THR A 251 -52.96 -11.49 15.84
CA THR A 251 -53.72 -10.68 14.88
C THR A 251 -52.98 -10.61 13.53
N PRO A 252 -53.63 -10.93 12.40
CA PRO A 252 -53.02 -10.94 11.07
C PRO A 252 -53.09 -9.58 10.36
N LEU A 253 -52.13 -9.38 9.45
CA LEU A 253 -52.07 -8.34 8.42
C LEU A 253 -53.32 -8.34 7.52
N PRO A 254 -53.74 -7.17 7.02
CA PRO A 254 -54.46 -7.08 5.76
C PRO A 254 -53.60 -6.42 4.66
N ALA A 255 -53.49 -7.13 3.54
CA ALA A 255 -53.29 -6.60 2.17
C ALA A 255 -54.67 -6.66 1.47
N PRO A 256 -54.91 -6.11 0.26
CA PRO A 256 -54.01 -5.49 -0.72
C PRO A 256 -53.98 -3.96 -0.76
#